data_AF-A0A151TG00-F1
#
_entry.id   AF-A0A151TG00-F1
#
_cell.length_a   1.000
_cell.length_b   1.000
_cell.length_c   1.000
_cell.angle_alpha   90.00
_cell.angle_beta   90.00
_cell.angle_gamma   90.00
#
_symmetry.space_group_name_H-M   'P 1'
#
loop_
_entity.id
_entity.type
_entity.pdbx_description
1 polymer ?
#
loop_
_entity_poly.entity_id
_entity_poly.type
_entity_poly.pdbx_seq_one_letter_code
_entity_poly.pdbx_strand_id
1 'polypeptide(L)'
;MVIDFTATWCGPCKYMNPVIQEFAAQYTNVEFIKIDVDELMGVAKEFRVQAMPTCILMKKGKVVDKVVGAKKEELQKLIEKHLN
;
A
#
# COMPACT_ATOMS: atom_id res chain seq x y z
N MET A 1 3.18 -7.25 -5.83
CA MET A 1 3.43 -6.80 -4.45
C MET A 1 2.73 -5.46 -4.24
N VAL A 2 2.15 -5.24 -3.07
CA VAL A 2 1.57 -3.98 -2.61
C VAL A 2 2.31 -3.57 -1.34
N ILE A 3 2.80 -2.34 -1.29
CA ILE A 3 3.45 -1.77 -0.11
C ILE A 3 2.53 -0.70 0.47
N ASP A 4 2.05 -0.90 1.70
CA ASP A 4 1.25 0.05 2.46
C ASP A 4 2.14 0.90 3.37
N PHE A 5 2.34 2.16 3.01
CA PHE A 5 3.03 3.14 3.84
C PHE A 5 2.03 3.79 4.81
N THR A 6 2.26 3.54 6.09
CA THR A 6 1.34 3.88 7.19
C THR A 6 2.05 4.67 8.28
N ALA A 7 1.30 5.14 9.26
CA ALA A 7 1.83 5.73 10.49
C ALA A 7 0.88 5.47 11.66
N THR A 8 1.40 5.31 12.87
CA THR A 8 0.59 5.08 14.08
C THR A 8 -0.42 6.20 14.40
N TRP A 9 -0.04 7.44 14.10
CA TRP A 9 -0.86 8.64 14.32
C TRP A 9 -1.84 8.93 13.17
N CYS A 10 -1.78 8.17 12.08
CA CYS A 10 -2.63 8.38 10.91
C CYS A 10 -4.03 7.78 11.12
N GLY A 11 -5.02 8.64 11.33
CA GLY A 11 -6.43 8.25 11.45
C GLY A 11 -6.96 7.42 10.26
N PRO A 12 -6.81 7.89 9.00
CA PRO A 12 -7.25 7.15 7.82
C PRO A 12 -6.57 5.79 7.64
N CYS A 13 -5.35 5.62 8.14
CA CYS A 13 -4.62 4.36 8.08
C CYS A 13 -5.28 3.26 8.92
N LYS A 14 -5.92 3.63 10.05
CA LYS A 14 -6.68 2.67 10.88
C LYS A 14 -7.84 2.04 10.10
N TYR A 15 -8.45 2.78 9.17
CA TYR A 15 -9.47 2.26 8.27
C TYR A 15 -8.88 1.34 7.19
N MET A 16 -7.72 1.68 6.63
CA MET A 16 -7.09 0.87 5.58
C MET A 16 -6.48 -0.44 6.10
N ASN A 17 -6.02 -0.49 7.35
CA ASN A 17 -5.42 -1.71 7.94
C ASN A 17 -6.28 -2.98 7.74
N PRO A 18 -7.56 -3.05 8.17
CA PRO A 18 -8.39 -4.24 7.95
C PRO A 18 -8.63 -4.53 6.46
N VAL A 19 -8.70 -3.50 5.61
CA VAL A 19 -8.84 -3.64 4.15
C VAL A 19 -7.61 -4.32 3.54
N ILE A 20 -6.41 -3.92 3.96
CA ILE A 20 -5.16 -4.55 3.50
C ILE A 20 -5.09 -6.01 3.96
N GLN A 21 -5.53 -6.33 5.18
CA GLN A 21 -5.59 -7.71 5.67
C GLN A 21 -6.60 -8.56 4.88
N GLU A 22 -7.77 -8.01 4.56
CA GLU A 22 -8.78 -8.65 3.69
C GLU A 22 -8.19 -8.94 2.31
N PHE A 23 -7.51 -7.98 1.70
CA PHE A 23 -6.86 -8.15 0.40
C PHE A 23 -5.70 -9.13 0.43
N ALA A 24 -4.90 -9.14 1.51
CA ALA A 24 -3.84 -10.12 1.68
C ALA A 24 -4.38 -11.56 1.77
N ALA A 25 -5.55 -11.75 2.38
CA ALA A 25 -6.22 -13.05 2.42
C ALA A 25 -6.84 -13.43 1.07
N GLN A 26 -7.36 -12.46 0.32
CA GLN A 26 -8.02 -12.70 -0.98
C GLN A 26 -7.02 -12.93 -2.13
N TYR A 27 -5.98 -12.11 -2.22
CA TYR A 27 -5.02 -12.12 -3.33
C TYR A 27 -3.72 -12.84 -2.92
N THR A 28 -3.79 -14.16 -2.77
CA THR A 28 -2.68 -14.98 -2.25
C THR A 28 -1.44 -15.01 -3.15
N ASN A 29 -1.56 -14.60 -4.41
CA ASN A 29 -0.45 -14.43 -5.35
C ASN A 29 0.19 -13.02 -5.30
N VAL A 30 -0.28 -12.15 -4.42
CA VAL A 30 0.23 -10.79 -4.22
C VAL A 30 0.80 -10.69 -2.82
N GLU A 31 2.07 -10.34 -2.72
CA GLU A 31 2.69 -10.02 -1.43
C GLU A 31 2.26 -8.63 -0.95
N PHE A 32 1.83 -8.53 0.30
CA PHE A 32 1.47 -7.27 0.96
C PHE A 32 2.47 -6.97 2.07
N ILE A 33 3.10 -5.80 1.99
CA ILE A 33 4.11 -5.33 2.96
C ILE A 33 3.59 -4.05 3.59
N LYS A 34 3.72 -3.93 4.91
CA LYS A 34 3.40 -2.70 5.64
C LYS A 34 4.70 -2.03 6.09
N ILE A 35 4.81 -0.74 5.83
CA ILE A 35 5.95 0.09 6.24
C ILE A 35 5.43 1.24 7.08
N ASP A 36 5.86 1.31 8.33
CA ASP A 36 5.68 2.52 9.13
C ASP A 36 6.71 3.58 8.71
N VAL A 37 6.23 4.76 8.33
CA VAL A 37 7.10 5.84 7.83
C VAL A 37 8.00 6.43 8.91
N ASP A 38 7.62 6.34 10.18
CA ASP A 38 8.41 6.85 11.30
C ASP A 38 9.58 5.89 11.59
N GLU A 39 9.37 4.58 11.43
CA GLU A 39 10.41 3.56 11.59
C GLU A 39 11.37 3.49 10.40
N LEU A 40 10.86 3.65 9.17
CA LEU A 40 11.62 3.49 7.93
C LEU A 40 11.56 4.74 7.03
N MET A 41 11.86 5.91 7.60
CA MET A 41 11.84 7.21 6.90
C MET A 41 12.64 7.21 5.58
N GLY A 42 13.81 6.56 5.55
CA GLY A 42 14.66 6.50 4.35
C GLY A 42 13.97 5.82 3.17
N VAL A 43 13.28 4.70 3.44
CA VAL A 43 12.51 3.96 2.44
C VAL A 43 11.32 4.79 1.98
N ALA A 44 10.56 5.39 2.90
CA ALA A 44 9.44 6.27 2.55
C ALA A 44 9.89 7.42 1.62
N LYS A 45 11.07 8.01 1.87
CA LYS A 45 11.66 9.06 1.05
C LYS A 45 12.06 8.57 -0.34
N GLU A 46 12.66 7.39 -0.46
CA GLU A 46 13.03 6.79 -1.75
C GLU A 46 11.80 6.58 -2.65
N PHE A 47 10.71 6.10 -2.06
CA PHE A 47 9.43 5.94 -2.73
C PHE A 47 8.63 7.25 -2.90
N ARG A 48 9.17 8.39 -2.43
CA ARG A 48 8.56 9.73 -2.48
C ARG A 48 7.16 9.76 -1.85
N VAL A 49 7.00 9.07 -0.73
CA VAL A 49 5.76 9.08 0.06
C VAL A 49 5.66 10.42 0.80
N GLN A 50 4.55 11.12 0.60
CA GLN A 50 4.30 12.45 1.17
C GLN A 50 3.04 12.51 2.04
N ALA A 51 2.21 11.46 2.02
CA ALA A 51 0.98 11.39 2.76
C ALA A 51 0.67 9.94 3.13
N MET A 52 -0.02 9.73 4.24
CA MET A 52 -0.41 8.41 4.70
C MET A 52 -1.95 8.29 4.75
N PRO A 53 -2.51 7.12 4.41
CA PRO A 53 -1.81 5.97 3.85
C PRO A 53 -1.43 6.22 2.38
N THR A 54 -0.33 5.62 1.93
CA THR A 54 0.02 5.51 0.50
C THR A 54 0.29 4.06 0.19
N CYS A 55 -0.43 3.48 -0.77
CA CYS A 55 -0.17 2.13 -1.25
C CYS A 55 0.56 2.18 -2.59
N ILE A 56 1.71 1.51 -2.68
CA ILE A 56 2.51 1.41 -3.91
C ILE A 56 2.41 0.00 -4.45
N LEU A 57 2.09 -0.12 -5.74
CA LEU A 57 2.03 -1.40 -6.44
C LEU A 57 3.35 -1.62 -7.17
N MET A 58 3.94 -2.78 -6.94
CA MET A 58 5.17 -3.21 -7.59
C MET A 58 4.99 -4.54 -8.31
N LYS A 59 5.50 -4.61 -9.55
CA LYS A 59 5.57 -5.83 -10.37
C LYS A 59 6.95 -5.90 -11.00
N LYS A 60 7.63 -7.05 -10.85
CA LYS A 60 8.99 -7.30 -11.38
C LYS A 60 10.02 -6.22 -10.99
N GLY A 61 10.02 -5.83 -9.71
CA GLY A 61 10.95 -4.85 -9.15
C GLY A 61 10.72 -3.39 -9.57
N LYS A 62 9.63 -3.09 -10.30
CA LYS A 62 9.30 -1.73 -10.72
C LYS A 62 7.97 -1.29 -10.13
N VAL A 63 7.87 0.00 -9.80
CA VAL A 63 6.60 0.64 -9.46
C VAL A 63 5.73 0.69 -10.70
N VAL A 64 4.52 0.14 -10.62
CA VAL A 64 3.57 0.11 -11.74
C VAL A 64 2.37 1.02 -11.54
N ASP A 65 1.99 1.28 -10.29
CA ASP A 65 0.89 2.18 -9.94
C ASP A 65 1.01 2.59 -8.46
N LYS A 66 0.27 3.63 -8.06
CA LYS A 66 0.22 4.10 -6.66
C LYS A 66 -1.17 4.66 -6.31
N VAL A 67 -1.55 4.52 -5.05
CA VAL A 67 -2.77 5.10 -4.47
C VAL A 67 -2.38 5.92 -3.26
N VAL A 68 -2.82 7.18 -3.23
CA VAL A 68 -2.61 8.08 -2.08
C VAL A 68 -3.95 8.32 -1.39
N GLY A 69 -3.97 8.10 -0.08
CA GLY A 69 -5.15 8.21 0.77
C GLY A 69 -5.91 6.89 0.95
N ALA A 70 -6.90 6.91 1.84
CA ALA A 70 -7.71 5.74 2.19
C ALA A 70 -8.77 5.43 1.10
N LYS A 71 -8.34 4.85 -0.02
CA LYS A 71 -9.19 4.57 -1.18
C LYS A 71 -9.25 3.07 -1.51
N LYS A 72 -10.08 2.32 -0.78
CA LYS A 72 -10.26 0.86 -0.93
C LYS A 72 -10.54 0.45 -2.37
N GLU A 73 -11.55 1.05 -3.00
CA GLU A 73 -12.00 0.65 -4.35
C GLU A 73 -10.96 0.92 -5.44
N GLU A 74 -10.24 2.05 -5.34
CA GLU A 74 -9.18 2.40 -6.29
C GLU A 74 -8.01 1.40 -6.17
N LEU A 75 -7.62 1.07 -4.94
CA LEU A 75 -6.59 0.07 -4.68
C LEU A 75 -6.98 -1.30 -5.24
N GLN A 76 -8.20 -1.75 -5.01
CA GLN A 76 -8.68 -3.04 -5.53
C GLN A 76 -8.61 -3.11 -7.05
N LYS A 77 -9.15 -2.09 -7.74
CA LYS A 77 -9.13 -2.01 -9.20
C LYS A 77 -7.71 -2.09 -9.76
N LEU A 78 -6.76 -1.42 -9.12
CA LEU A 78 -5.36 -1.42 -9.56
C LEU A 78 -4.67 -2.76 -9.28
N ILE A 79 -4.96 -3.41 -8.15
CA ILE A 79 -4.47 -4.78 -7.90
C ILE A 79 -4.95 -5.69 -9.02
N GLU A 80 -6.26 -5.73 -9.27
CA GLU A 80 -6.88 -6.58 -10.29
C GLU A 80 -6.36 -6.30 -11.70
N LYS A 81 -6.18 -5.03 -12.06
CA LYS A 81 -5.56 -4.60 -13.33
C LYS A 81 -4.17 -5.21 -13.54
N HIS A 82 -3.39 -5.40 -12.48
CA HIS A 82 -2.01 -5.89 -12.54
C HIS A 82 -1.83 -7.37 -12.20
N LEU A 83 -2.91 -8.11 -11.89
CA LEU A 83 -2.85 -9.55 -11.63
C LEU A 83 -2.45 -10.35 -12.88
N ASN A 84 -2.74 -9.82 -14.08
CA ASN A 84 -2.41 -10.43 -15.37
C ASN A 84 -1.05 -9.89 -15.87
#